data_AF-A0A318ZL83-F1
#
_entry.id   AF-A0A318ZL83-F1
#
_cell.length_a   1.000
_cell.length_b   1.000
_cell.length_c   1.000
_cell.angle_alpha   90.00
_cell.angle_beta   90.00
_cell.angle_gamma   90.00
#
_symmetry.space_group_name_H-M   'P 1'
#
loop_
_entity.id
_entity.type
_entity.pdbx_description
1 polymer ?
#
loop_
_entity_poly.entity_id
_entity_poly.type
_entity_poly.pdbx_seq_one_letter_code
_entity_poly.pdbx_strand_id
1 'polypeptide(L)'
;MSSTSTSTSTSHPQQSTLNDTVAREFTAAGYRGDYIRSILDRQDWLNRATFEDDPDNNNQTWIRVERKHLLPDTLIAYQLPWDFDEADSDYLLIKQWVSGEFLDELFAHTQRLRGAKARGLEKKAFVPRPGKVWQF
;
A
#
# COMPACT_ATOMS: atom_id res chain seq x y z
N MET A 1 43.05 20.57 -39.41
CA MET A 1 42.92 21.45 -38.23
C MET A 1 41.47 21.42 -37.79
N SER A 2 41.25 21.48 -36.48
CA SER A 2 39.96 21.59 -35.77
C SER A 2 39.24 20.28 -35.43
N SER A 3 39.60 19.77 -34.26
CA SER A 3 38.75 19.00 -33.36
C SER A 3 37.74 19.93 -32.69
N THR A 4 36.50 19.47 -32.48
CA THR A 4 35.70 19.85 -31.31
C THR A 4 34.75 18.72 -30.96
N SER A 5 35.01 18.13 -29.80
CA SER A 5 34.17 17.16 -29.11
C SER A 5 32.87 17.81 -28.65
N THR A 6 31.75 17.10 -28.71
CA THR A 6 30.67 17.30 -27.74
C THR A 6 30.19 15.94 -27.26
N SER A 7 30.52 15.63 -26.02
CA SER A 7 30.03 14.49 -25.24
C SER A 7 28.64 14.81 -24.73
N THR A 8 27.63 13.91 -24.81
CA THR A 8 26.59 13.86 -23.77
C THR A 8 25.84 12.52 -23.75
N SER A 9 26.03 11.81 -22.63
CA SER A 9 25.06 11.02 -21.85
C SER A 9 24.29 9.86 -22.47
N THR A 10 24.80 8.67 -22.18
CA THR A 10 24.09 7.41 -21.96
C THR A 10 22.86 7.60 -21.07
N SER A 11 21.66 7.45 -21.62
CA SER A 11 20.41 7.33 -20.85
C SER A 11 19.39 6.50 -21.66
N HIS A 12 19.21 5.25 -21.25
CA HIS A 12 18.09 4.33 -21.54
C HIS A 12 17.37 4.44 -22.91
N PRO A 13 17.71 3.57 -23.90
CA PRO A 13 17.28 3.70 -25.30
C PRO A 13 15.83 3.27 -25.64
N GLN A 14 14.96 2.99 -24.66
CA GLN A 14 13.61 2.47 -24.93
C GLN A 14 12.51 3.55 -24.94
N GLN A 15 12.67 4.67 -24.23
CA GLN A 15 11.65 5.73 -24.17
C GLN A 15 11.88 6.84 -25.21
N SER A 16 13.14 7.14 -25.56
CA SER A 16 13.45 8.19 -26.56
C SER A 16 12.92 7.85 -27.96
N THR A 17 13.00 6.57 -28.36
CA THR A 17 12.54 6.11 -29.67
C THR A 17 11.02 6.23 -29.85
N LEU A 18 10.25 6.05 -28.77
CA LEU A 18 8.80 6.24 -28.78
C LEU A 18 8.43 7.72 -28.90
N ASN A 19 9.06 8.60 -28.11
CA ASN A 19 8.79 10.04 -28.13
C ASN A 19 9.14 10.67 -29.50
N ASP A 20 10.23 10.23 -30.13
CA ASP A 20 10.62 10.67 -31.47
C ASP A 20 9.62 10.23 -32.55
N THR A 21 9.08 9.03 -32.42
CA THR A 21 8.06 8.49 -33.32
C THR A 21 6.76 9.28 -33.21
N VAL A 22 6.33 9.55 -31.97
CA VAL A 22 5.16 10.39 -31.69
C VAL A 22 5.37 11.80 -32.26
N ALA A 23 6.49 12.46 -31.95
CA ALA A 23 6.76 13.81 -32.46
C ALA A 23 6.70 13.89 -33.99
N ARG A 24 7.20 12.86 -34.69
CA ARG A 24 7.15 12.78 -36.15
C ARG A 24 5.72 12.60 -36.69
N GLU A 25 4.93 11.74 -36.07
CA GLU A 25 3.54 11.48 -36.48
C GLU A 25 2.69 12.75 -36.38
N PHE A 26 2.78 13.46 -35.26
CA PHE A 26 2.04 14.70 -35.06
C PHE A 26 2.58 15.84 -35.93
N THR A 27 3.88 15.84 -36.27
CA THR A 27 4.41 16.79 -37.26
C THR A 27 3.85 16.55 -38.67
N ALA A 28 3.68 15.27 -39.06
CA ALA A 28 3.06 14.93 -40.34
C ALA A 28 1.58 15.34 -40.42
N ALA A 29 0.89 15.35 -39.27
CA ALA A 29 -0.47 15.87 -39.13
C ALA A 29 -0.55 17.43 -39.09
N GLY A 30 0.57 18.13 -39.23
CA GLY A 30 0.63 19.59 -39.31
C GLY A 30 0.84 20.31 -37.97
N TYR A 31 1.09 19.59 -36.88
CA TYR A 31 1.49 20.21 -35.62
C TYR A 31 2.97 20.58 -35.62
N ARG A 32 3.34 21.66 -34.93
CA ARG A 32 4.74 22.11 -34.88
C ARG A 32 5.55 21.19 -33.96
N GLY A 33 6.65 20.64 -34.46
CA GLY A 33 7.45 19.65 -33.71
C GLY A 33 8.03 20.18 -32.39
N ASP A 34 8.32 21.48 -32.28
CA ASP A 34 8.71 22.13 -31.02
C ASP A 34 7.57 22.13 -30.00
N TYR A 35 6.34 22.37 -30.45
CA TYR A 35 5.16 22.35 -29.60
C TYR A 35 4.86 20.94 -29.09
N ILE A 36 4.94 19.92 -29.95
CA ILE A 36 4.73 18.52 -29.55
C ILE A 36 5.79 18.06 -28.54
N ARG A 37 7.06 18.42 -28.75
CA ARG A 37 8.13 18.13 -27.78
C ARG A 37 7.85 18.82 -26.43
N SER A 38 7.44 20.08 -26.45
CA SER A 38 7.09 20.79 -25.21
C SER A 38 5.92 20.15 -24.44
N ILE A 39 4.98 19.52 -25.14
CA ILE A 39 3.87 18.77 -24.52
C ILE A 39 4.35 17.43 -23.95
N LEU A 40 5.21 16.71 -24.67
CA LEU A 40 5.76 15.44 -24.21
C LEU A 40 6.69 15.63 -23.01
N ASP A 41 7.57 16.62 -23.08
CA ASP A 41 8.40 17.06 -21.95
C ASP A 41 7.49 17.47 -20.79
N ARG A 42 6.37 18.14 -21.10
CA ARG A 42 5.33 18.52 -20.12
C ARG A 42 4.62 17.31 -19.50
N GLN A 43 4.48 16.19 -20.18
CA GLN A 43 3.88 15.00 -19.59
C GLN A 43 4.91 14.21 -18.78
N ASP A 44 6.17 14.20 -19.19
CA ASP A 44 7.24 13.53 -18.47
C ASP A 44 7.50 14.16 -17.09
N TRP A 45 7.62 15.50 -17.00
CA TRP A 45 7.75 16.15 -15.68
C TRP A 45 6.49 15.98 -14.83
N LEU A 46 5.29 16.03 -15.43
CA LEU A 46 4.05 15.81 -14.66
C LEU A 46 4.02 14.39 -14.10
N ASN A 47 4.28 13.39 -14.93
CA ASN A 47 4.31 12.00 -14.49
C ASN A 47 5.39 11.79 -13.42
N ARG A 48 6.59 12.35 -13.62
CA ARG A 48 7.69 12.24 -12.66
C ARG A 48 7.39 12.95 -11.34
N ALA A 49 6.78 14.14 -11.38
CA ALA A 49 6.37 14.89 -10.19
C ALA A 49 5.20 14.21 -9.46
N THR A 50 4.28 13.58 -10.18
CA THR A 50 3.15 12.86 -9.58
C THR A 50 3.54 11.53 -8.93
N PHE A 51 4.70 10.96 -9.23
CA PHE A 51 5.10 9.65 -8.68
C PHE A 51 6.25 9.70 -7.66
N GLU A 52 6.99 10.80 -7.52
CA GLU A 52 8.16 10.84 -6.62
C GLU A 52 8.20 12.00 -5.59
N ASP A 53 7.37 13.05 -5.67
CA ASP A 53 7.53 14.25 -4.83
C ASP A 53 6.24 14.80 -4.16
N ASP A 54 5.16 14.01 -4.14
CA ASP A 54 3.96 14.38 -3.39
C ASP A 54 3.78 13.41 -2.21
N PRO A 55 4.00 13.87 -0.95
CA PRO A 55 3.86 13.02 0.24
C PRO A 55 2.41 12.53 0.47
N ASP A 56 1.44 13.08 -0.26
CA ASP A 56 0.02 12.72 -0.18
C ASP A 56 -0.53 12.05 -1.48
N ASN A 57 0.26 11.92 -2.56
CA ASN A 57 -0.19 11.30 -3.83
C ASN A 57 -0.02 9.75 -3.83
N ASN A 58 -0.79 9.12 -2.95
CA ASN A 58 -1.89 8.20 -3.28
C ASN A 58 -1.72 7.03 -4.29
N ASN A 59 -0.51 6.53 -4.57
CA ASN A 59 -0.36 5.08 -4.87
C ASN A 59 -0.44 4.21 -3.60
N GLN A 60 -0.96 4.76 -2.49
CA GLN A 60 -1.19 4.04 -1.26
C GLN A 60 -2.29 3.00 -1.52
N THR A 61 -1.89 1.79 -1.93
CA THR A 61 -2.85 0.70 -2.11
C THR A 61 -3.33 0.29 -0.73
N TRP A 62 -4.56 0.69 -0.41
CA TRP A 62 -5.21 0.29 0.84
C TRP A 62 -5.63 -1.17 0.71
N ILE A 63 -5.25 -1.98 1.69
CA ILE A 63 -5.62 -3.39 1.72
C ILE A 63 -6.87 -3.51 2.57
N ARG A 64 -7.98 -3.88 1.94
CA ARG A 64 -9.27 -4.12 2.60
C ARG A 64 -9.37 -5.58 3.03
N VAL A 65 -9.59 -5.82 4.32
CA VAL A 65 -9.67 -7.17 4.91
C VAL A 65 -10.90 -7.30 5.79
N GLU A 66 -11.59 -8.44 5.73
CA GLU A 66 -12.73 -8.71 6.61
C GLU A 66 -12.29 -9.02 8.06
N ARG A 67 -12.98 -8.44 9.04
CA ARG A 67 -12.72 -8.63 10.48
C ARG A 67 -12.91 -10.09 10.92
N LYS A 68 -13.68 -10.86 10.15
CA LYS A 68 -13.85 -12.30 10.38
C LYS A 68 -12.56 -13.10 10.15
N HIS A 69 -11.59 -12.56 9.41
CA HIS A 69 -10.31 -13.20 9.14
C HIS A 69 -9.13 -12.51 9.82
N LEU A 70 -9.17 -11.19 9.97
CA LEU A 70 -8.13 -10.40 10.59
C LEU A 70 -8.69 -9.58 11.75
N LEU A 71 -8.09 -9.68 12.94
CA LEU A 71 -8.53 -8.91 14.10
C LEU A 71 -7.73 -7.61 14.23
N PRO A 72 -8.36 -6.53 14.74
CA PRO A 72 -7.66 -5.31 15.15
C PRO A 72 -6.47 -5.58 16.07
N ASP A 73 -6.63 -6.50 17.03
CA ASP A 73 -5.57 -6.90 17.97
C ASP A 73 -4.29 -7.37 17.25
N THR A 74 -4.44 -8.06 16.12
CA THR A 74 -3.31 -8.48 15.30
C THR A 74 -2.63 -7.26 14.68
N LEU A 75 -3.37 -6.35 14.08
CA LEU A 75 -2.81 -5.15 13.48
C LEU A 75 -2.10 -4.25 14.51
N ILE A 76 -2.64 -4.18 15.73
CA ILE A 76 -2.02 -3.49 16.88
C ILE A 76 -0.71 -4.18 17.30
N ALA A 77 -0.69 -5.52 17.38
CA ALA A 77 0.50 -6.27 17.76
C ALA A 77 1.66 -6.05 16.78
N TYR A 78 1.35 -5.87 15.49
CA TYR A 78 2.32 -5.58 14.43
C TYR A 78 2.48 -4.07 14.16
N GLN A 79 1.84 -3.20 14.94
CA GLN A 79 1.91 -1.73 14.84
C GLN A 79 1.61 -1.18 13.43
N LEU A 80 0.67 -1.81 12.74
CA LEU A 80 0.30 -1.41 11.38
C LEU A 80 -0.67 -0.22 11.43
N PRO A 81 -0.56 0.76 10.52
CA PRO A 81 -1.53 1.82 10.36
C PRO A 81 -2.79 1.24 9.70
N TRP A 82 -3.88 1.15 10.47
CA TRP A 82 -5.15 0.62 10.02
C TRP A 82 -6.32 1.49 10.46
N ASP A 83 -7.46 1.35 9.79
CA ASP A 83 -8.71 2.02 10.12
C ASP A 83 -9.91 1.10 9.85
N PHE A 84 -11.09 1.46 10.34
CA PHE A 84 -12.34 0.82 9.94
C PHE A 84 -12.81 1.40 8.61
N ASP A 85 -13.45 0.58 7.78
CA ASP A 85 -14.15 1.09 6.60
C ASP A 85 -15.39 1.88 7.05
N GLU A 86 -15.46 3.16 6.64
CA GLU A 86 -16.54 4.09 7.03
C GLU A 86 -17.91 3.65 6.51
N ALA A 87 -17.94 2.94 5.38
CA ALA A 87 -19.16 2.40 4.82
C ALA A 87 -19.53 1.03 5.44
N ASP A 88 -18.53 0.27 5.91
CA ASP A 88 -18.75 -1.07 6.44
C ASP A 88 -17.77 -1.45 7.58
N SER A 89 -18.23 -1.33 8.83
CA SER A 89 -17.43 -1.65 10.01
C SER A 89 -16.96 -3.10 10.15
N ASP A 90 -17.45 -4.02 9.29
CA ASP A 90 -16.95 -5.40 9.23
C ASP A 90 -15.62 -5.52 8.45
N TYR A 91 -15.14 -4.42 7.85
CA TYR A 91 -13.87 -4.36 7.13
C TYR A 91 -12.85 -3.46 7.82
N LEU A 92 -11.60 -3.89 7.72
CA LEU A 92 -10.41 -3.18 8.16
C LEU A 92 -9.63 -2.73 6.92
N LEU A 93 -9.21 -1.49 6.92
CA LEU A 93 -8.39 -0.86 5.88
C LEU A 93 -6.97 -0.70 6.40
N ILE A 94 -6.03 -1.45 5.86
CA ILE A 94 -4.61 -1.28 6.15
C ILE A 94 -4.09 -0.17 5.22
N LYS A 95 -3.68 0.95 5.80
CA LYS A 95 -3.21 2.15 5.08
C LYS A 95 -1.76 2.02 4.64
N GLN A 96 -1.24 0.80 4.47
CA GLN A 96 0.10 0.52 3.97
C GLN A 96 0.09 -0.71 3.07
N TRP A 97 1.09 -0.80 2.18
CA TRP A 97 1.33 -2.01 1.42
C TRP A 97 1.83 -3.13 2.34
N VAL A 98 1.30 -4.33 2.11
CA VAL A 98 1.64 -5.55 2.82
C VAL A 98 1.74 -6.67 1.79
N SER A 99 2.81 -7.46 1.84
CA SER A 99 2.98 -8.61 0.94
C SER A 99 2.01 -9.74 1.29
N GLY A 100 1.69 -10.60 0.31
CA GLY A 100 0.81 -11.76 0.54
C GLY A 100 1.32 -12.69 1.65
N GLU A 101 2.62 -12.98 1.67
CA GLU A 101 3.26 -13.78 2.72
C GLU A 101 3.06 -13.20 4.13
N PHE A 102 3.18 -11.87 4.26
CA PHE A 102 2.97 -11.22 5.55
C PHE A 102 1.48 -11.17 5.92
N LEU A 103 0.59 -11.01 4.95
CA LEU A 103 -0.85 -11.10 5.19
C LEU A 103 -1.24 -12.49 5.73
N ASP A 104 -0.65 -13.56 5.19
CA ASP A 104 -0.82 -14.92 5.68
C ASP A 104 -0.31 -15.07 7.13
N GLU A 105 0.81 -14.45 7.47
CA GLU A 105 1.31 -14.40 8.85
C GLU A 105 0.32 -13.72 9.80
N LEU A 106 -0.27 -12.58 9.39
CA LEU A 106 -1.28 -11.87 10.17
C LEU A 106 -2.53 -12.74 10.38
N PHE A 107 -2.97 -13.50 9.37
CA PHE A 107 -4.07 -14.44 9.53
C PHE A 107 -3.73 -15.57 10.50
N ALA A 108 -2.52 -16.14 10.42
CA ALA A 108 -2.06 -17.15 11.34
C ALA A 108 -1.99 -16.64 12.80
N HIS A 109 -1.52 -15.39 13.00
CA HIS A 109 -1.52 -14.74 14.30
C HIS A 109 -2.95 -14.58 14.85
N THR A 110 -3.87 -14.13 13.99
CA THR A 110 -5.29 -13.96 14.34
C THR A 110 -5.95 -15.29 14.74
N GLN A 111 -5.69 -16.36 13.98
CA GLN A 111 -6.14 -17.71 14.29
C GLN A 111 -5.64 -18.18 15.67
N ARG A 112 -4.37 -17.93 16.00
CA ARG A 112 -3.79 -18.25 17.30
C ARG A 112 -4.46 -17.47 18.44
N LEU A 113 -4.72 -16.18 18.26
CA LEU A 113 -5.43 -15.35 19.25
C LEU A 113 -6.84 -15.88 19.52
N ARG A 114 -7.57 -16.28 18.48
CA ARG A 114 -8.90 -16.90 18.62
C ARG A 114 -8.83 -18.24 19.37
N GLY A 115 -7.86 -19.09 19.05
CA GLY A 115 -7.63 -20.36 19.73
C GLY A 115 -7.13 -20.21 21.18
N ALA A 116 -6.40 -19.14 21.49
CA ALA A 116 -5.96 -18.82 22.85
C ALA A 116 -7.11 -18.31 23.72
N LYS A 117 -7.99 -17.44 23.18
CA LYS A 117 -9.17 -16.93 23.87
C LYS A 117 -10.17 -18.04 24.21
N ALA A 118 -10.34 -19.00 23.31
CA ALA A 118 -11.17 -20.19 23.56
C ALA A 118 -10.60 -21.07 24.69
N ARG A 119 -9.27 -21.19 24.79
CA ARG A 119 -8.61 -21.97 25.87
C ARG A 119 -8.49 -21.23 27.20
N GLY A 120 -8.63 -19.91 27.21
CA GLY A 120 -8.53 -19.06 28.41
C GLY A 120 -9.78 -19.04 29.30
N LEU A 121 -10.91 -19.63 28.88
CA LEU A 121 -12.17 -19.58 29.65
C LEU A 121 -12.34 -20.71 30.69
N GLU A 122 -11.35 -21.58 30.87
CA GLU A 122 -11.39 -22.67 31.86
C GLU A 122 -10.45 -22.41 33.04
N LYS A 123 -10.57 -21.23 33.65
CA LYS A 123 -9.99 -20.92 34.98
C LYS A 123 -10.94 -20.02 35.78
N LYS A 124 -12.27 -20.21 35.69
CA LYS A 124 -13.13 -19.76 36.78
C LYS A 124 -12.88 -20.68 37.97
N ALA A 125 -11.90 -20.26 38.76
CA ALA A 125 -11.68 -20.75 40.11
C ALA A 125 -13.04 -20.86 40.81
N PHE A 126 -13.38 -22.10 41.19
CA PHE A 126 -14.34 -22.36 42.23
C PHE A 126 -13.82 -21.66 43.49
N VAL A 127 -14.40 -20.50 43.81
CA VAL A 127 -14.20 -19.84 45.10
C VAL A 127 -15.25 -20.43 46.04
N PRO A 128 -14.90 -21.36 46.96
CA PRO A 128 -15.81 -21.67 48.04
C PRO A 128 -16.00 -20.38 48.85
N ARG A 129 -17.23 -19.88 48.92
CA ARG A 129 -17.56 -18.74 49.79
C ARG A 129 -17.30 -19.16 51.24
N PRO A 130 -16.36 -18.52 51.98
CA PRO A 130 -16.30 -18.74 53.41
C PRO A 130 -17.45 -17.98 54.04
N GLY A 131 -18.42 -18.68 54.66
CA GLY A 131 -19.39 -18.01 55.54
C GLY A 131 -20.83 -18.51 55.63
N LYS A 132 -21.15 -19.76 55.26
CA LYS A 132 -22.41 -20.38 55.76
C LYS A 132 -22.10 -21.52 56.70
N VAL A 133 -22.14 -21.18 57.99
CA VAL A 133 -22.28 -22.13 59.10
C VAL A 133 -23.66 -22.77 58.95
N TRP A 134 -23.69 -24.08 58.75
CA TRP A 134 -24.92 -24.87 58.87
C TRP A 134 -25.21 -25.01 60.36
N GLN A 135 -26.21 -24.28 60.86
CA GLN A 135 -26.76 -24.56 62.19
C GLN A 135 -27.66 -25.79 62.07
N PHE A 136 -27.42 -26.74 62.97
CA PHE A 136 -28.27 -27.89 63.25
C PHE A 136 -29.51 -27.47 64.03
#